data_AF-A0A3B4XXS7-F1
#
_entry.id   AF-A0A3B4XXS7-F1
#
_cell.length_a   1.000
_cell.length_b   1.000
_cell.length_c   1.000
_cell.angle_alpha   90.00
_cell.angle_beta   90.00
_cell.angle_gamma   90.00
#
_symmetry.space_group_name_H-M   'P 1'
#
loop_
_entity.id
_entity.type
_entity.pdbx_description
1 polymer ?
#
loop_
_entity_poly.entity_id
_entity_poly.type
_entity_poly.pdbx_seq_one_letter_code
_entity_poly.pdbx_strand_id
1 'polypeptide(L)'
;MWLTLIYSCISGAALLYALYRWVIPTAVQYHGGLALIWHDVIVERMLDTLTQSTRPQRLLNAVQKNATRGDPRSVVKAIDDFCRHKEWAMNVGDEKGCILDSVVSEINPAAVLELGTYCGYSTVRIARLLPPHAKLITLEFNPDFAAIAQ
;
A
#
# COMPACT_ATOMS: atom_id res chain seq x y z
N MET A 1 21.02 35.20 -22.39
CA MET A 1 20.05 35.38 -21.28
C MET A 1 18.99 34.28 -21.24
N TRP A 2 18.33 33.94 -22.35
CA TRP A 2 17.33 32.86 -22.39
C TRP A 2 17.93 31.46 -22.22
N LEU A 3 19.06 31.17 -22.90
CA LEU A 3 19.75 29.87 -22.77
C LEU A 3 20.20 29.59 -21.33
N THR A 4 20.81 30.57 -20.66
CA THR A 4 21.24 30.46 -19.26
C THR A 4 20.08 30.21 -18.30
N LEU A 5 18.91 30.80 -18.57
CA LEU A 5 17.70 30.60 -17.77
C LEU A 5 17.14 29.18 -17.97
N ILE A 6 17.11 28.69 -19.21
CA ILE A 6 16.69 27.32 -19.54
C ILE A 6 17.63 26.30 -18.91
N TYR A 7 18.95 26.48 -19.02
CA TYR A 7 19.92 25.59 -18.38
C TYR A 7 19.75 25.58 -16.86
N SER A 8 19.55 26.73 -16.22
CA SER A 8 19.28 26.80 -14.78
C SER A 8 18.02 26.03 -14.37
N CYS A 9 16.93 26.14 -15.14
CA CYS A 9 15.69 25.41 -14.89
C CYS A 9 15.86 23.90 -15.06
N ILE A 10 16.56 23.47 -16.11
CA ILE A 10 16.82 22.04 -16.37
C ILE A 10 17.73 21.46 -15.28
N SER A 11 18.80 22.16 -14.89
CA SER A 11 19.69 21.73 -13.82
C SER A 11 18.97 21.64 -12.47
N GLY A 12 18.09 22.60 -12.17
CA GLY A 12 17.25 22.56 -10.96
C GLY A 12 16.28 21.38 -10.97
N ALA A 13 15.59 21.14 -12.09
CA ALA A 13 14.67 20.01 -12.22
C ALA A 13 15.40 18.66 -12.11
N ALA A 14 16.58 18.53 -12.72
CA ALA A 14 17.40 17.33 -12.62
C ALA A 14 17.89 17.07 -11.18
N LEU A 15 18.29 18.12 -10.45
CA LEU A 15 18.67 18.01 -9.04
C LEU A 15 17.48 17.57 -8.18
N LEU A 16 16.32 18.19 -8.35
CA LEU A 16 15.10 17.81 -7.61
C LEU A 16 14.70 16.36 -7.92
N TYR A 17 14.78 15.94 -9.18
CA TYR A 17 14.52 14.57 -9.56
C TYR A 17 15.51 13.59 -8.91
N ALA A 18 16.80 13.90 -8.90
CA ALA A 18 17.82 13.08 -8.26
C ALA A 18 17.60 12.98 -6.74
N LEU A 19 17.27 14.10 -6.08
CA LEU A 19 16.95 14.13 -4.65
C LEU A 19 15.72 13.27 -4.35
N TYR A 20 14.64 13.47 -5.09
CA TYR A 20 13.39 12.71 -4.94
C TYR A 20 13.56 11.22 -5.20
N ARG A 21 14.30 10.85 -6.26
CA ARG A 21 14.39 9.46 -6.72
C ARG A 21 15.40 8.63 -5.93
N TRP A 22 16.47 9.24 -5.42
CA TRP A 22 17.59 8.51 -4.83
C TRP A 22 17.86 8.93 -3.39
N VAL A 23 18.10 10.22 -3.14
CA VAL A 23 18.59 10.68 -1.82
C VAL A 23 17.53 10.51 -0.74
N ILE A 24 16.31 10.96 -1.00
CA ILE A 24 15.23 10.94 -0.01
C ILE A 24 14.82 9.49 0.33
N PRO A 25 14.52 8.59 -0.64
CA PRO A 25 14.20 7.19 -0.32
C PRO A 25 15.31 6.50 0.47
N THR A 26 16.58 6.74 0.13
CA THR A 26 17.72 6.13 0.84
C THR A 26 17.87 6.65 2.26
N ALA A 27 17.63 7.93 2.52
CA ALA A 27 17.67 8.50 3.86
C ALA A 27 16.46 8.05 4.72
N VAL A 28 15.31 7.93 4.08
CA VAL A 28 14.03 7.69 4.73
C VAL A 28 13.84 6.21 5.12
N GLN A 29 14.33 5.26 4.32
CA GLN A 29 14.14 3.83 4.57
C GLN A 29 14.75 3.31 5.87
N TYR A 30 15.75 4.00 6.44
CA TYR A 30 16.41 3.61 7.68
C TYR A 30 15.80 4.24 8.93
N HIS A 31 14.88 5.20 8.77
CA HIS A 31 14.30 5.95 9.87
C HIS A 31 12.77 5.96 9.77
N GLY A 32 12.10 5.12 10.57
CA GLY A 32 10.64 4.97 10.54
C GLY A 32 9.86 6.29 10.67
N GLY A 33 10.30 7.21 11.53
CA GLY A 33 9.65 8.53 11.67
C GLY A 33 9.76 9.38 10.40
N LEU A 34 10.92 9.38 9.74
CA LEU A 34 11.10 10.07 8.46
C LEU A 34 10.29 9.39 7.35
N ALA A 35 10.14 8.06 7.40
CA ALA A 35 9.31 7.30 6.46
C ALA A 35 7.84 7.69 6.54
N LEU A 36 7.31 7.81 7.75
CA LEU A 36 5.94 8.26 7.96
C LEU A 36 5.75 9.70 7.47
N ILE A 37 6.66 10.62 7.81
CA ILE A 37 6.57 12.01 7.33
C ILE A 37 6.63 12.06 5.80
N TRP A 38 7.56 11.34 5.19
CA TRP A 38 7.71 11.35 3.74
C TRP A 38 6.50 10.75 3.02
N HIS A 39 6.07 9.56 3.42
CA HIS A 39 4.99 8.86 2.72
C HIS A 39 3.60 9.42 3.04
N ASP A 40 3.28 9.63 4.32
CA ASP A 40 1.91 9.95 4.74
C ASP A 40 1.65 11.48 4.82
N VAL A 41 2.69 12.32 4.98
CA VAL A 41 2.50 13.79 5.03
C VAL A 41 2.80 14.46 3.70
N ILE A 42 3.90 14.08 3.04
CA ILE A 42 4.38 14.75 1.82
C ILE A 42 3.78 14.07 0.58
N VAL A 43 4.10 12.80 0.35
CA VAL A 43 3.74 12.08 -0.89
C VAL A 43 2.24 11.89 -1.01
N GLU A 44 1.58 11.39 0.04
CA GLU A 44 0.13 11.16 0.05
C GLU A 44 -0.63 12.46 -0.22
N ARG A 45 -0.31 13.56 0.48
CA ARG A 45 -0.98 14.86 0.27
C ARG A 45 -0.79 15.41 -1.15
N MET A 46 0.40 15.25 -1.73
CA MET A 46 0.65 15.64 -3.11
C MET A 46 -0.19 14.81 -4.08
N LEU A 47 -0.18 13.49 -3.93
CA LEU A 47 -0.92 12.58 -4.82
C LEU A 47 -2.42 12.74 -4.68
N ASP A 48 -2.93 12.93 -3.46
CA ASP A 48 -4.35 13.15 -3.22
C ASP A 48 -4.82 14.45 -3.87
N THR A 49 -4.01 15.51 -3.80
CA THR A 49 -4.30 16.77 -4.50
C THR A 49 -4.26 16.60 -6.02
N LEU A 50 -3.27 15.88 -6.55
CA LEU A 50 -3.11 15.69 -8.00
C LEU A 50 -4.17 14.75 -8.60
N THR A 51 -4.58 13.74 -7.86
CA THR A 51 -5.49 12.69 -8.34
C THR A 51 -6.93 12.88 -7.87
N GLN A 52 -7.19 13.79 -6.92
CA GLN A 52 -8.50 14.01 -6.32
C GLN A 52 -9.12 12.72 -5.75
N SER A 53 -8.28 11.85 -5.20
CA SER A 53 -8.65 10.56 -4.61
C SER A 53 -7.72 10.25 -3.45
N THR A 54 -8.07 9.32 -2.57
CA THR A 54 -7.19 8.86 -1.49
C THR A 54 -6.34 7.67 -1.95
N ARG A 55 -5.21 7.42 -1.28
CA ARG A 55 -4.38 6.22 -1.54
C ARG A 55 -5.19 4.91 -1.49
N PRO A 56 -6.05 4.64 -0.49
CA PRO A 56 -6.96 3.48 -0.49
C PRO A 56 -7.86 3.39 -1.73
N GLN A 57 -8.43 4.50 -2.20
CA GLN A 57 -9.26 4.52 -3.40
C GLN A 57 -8.45 4.19 -4.66
N ARG A 58 -7.23 4.74 -4.79
CA ARG A 58 -6.33 4.42 -5.91
C ARG A 58 -5.90 2.96 -5.91
N LEU A 59 -5.62 2.43 -4.73
CA LEU A 59 -5.31 1.01 -4.53
C LEU A 59 -6.49 0.12 -4.93
N LEU A 60 -7.71 0.44 -4.48
CA LEU A 60 -8.92 -0.30 -4.87
C LEU A 60 -9.14 -0.27 -6.39
N ASN A 61 -8.97 0.89 -7.03
CA ASN A 61 -9.06 1.01 -8.49
C ASN A 61 -8.01 0.13 -9.19
N ALA A 62 -6.77 0.11 -8.70
CA ALA A 62 -5.73 -0.78 -9.22
C ALA A 62 -6.09 -2.25 -9.08
N VAL A 63 -6.72 -2.67 -7.96
CA VAL A 63 -7.23 -4.03 -7.79
C VAL A 63 -8.36 -4.32 -8.79
N GLN A 64 -9.37 -3.45 -8.88
CA GLN A 64 -10.51 -3.63 -9.78
C GLN A 64 -10.08 -3.75 -11.25
N LYS A 65 -9.01 -3.05 -11.64
CA LYS A 65 -8.47 -3.09 -13.01
C LYS A 65 -7.63 -4.34 -13.30
N ASN A 66 -6.88 -4.84 -12.32
CA ASN A 66 -5.82 -5.82 -12.56
C ASN A 66 -6.05 -7.20 -11.91
N ALA A 67 -6.97 -7.32 -10.96
CA ALA A 67 -7.29 -8.57 -10.29
C ALA A 67 -8.46 -9.30 -10.95
N THR A 68 -8.48 -10.62 -10.80
CA THR A 68 -9.56 -11.48 -11.29
C THR A 68 -10.62 -11.61 -10.21
N ARG A 69 -11.88 -11.32 -10.56
CA ARG A 69 -13.01 -11.44 -9.63
C ARG A 69 -13.13 -12.88 -9.11
N GLY A 70 -13.15 -13.03 -7.79
CA GLY A 70 -13.24 -14.35 -7.13
C GLY A 70 -11.90 -15.06 -6.94
N ASP A 71 -10.78 -14.46 -7.33
CA ASP A 71 -9.44 -15.00 -7.05
C ASP A 71 -8.69 -14.13 -6.01
N PRO A 72 -8.68 -14.53 -4.72
CA PRO A 72 -7.97 -13.84 -3.65
C PRO A 72 -6.47 -13.68 -3.90
N ARG A 73 -5.83 -14.60 -4.63
CA ARG A 73 -4.38 -14.52 -4.92
C ARG A 73 -4.10 -13.39 -5.89
N SER A 74 -4.94 -13.23 -6.92
CA SER A 74 -4.83 -12.10 -7.85
C SER A 74 -5.03 -10.74 -7.17
N VAL A 75 -5.94 -10.65 -6.19
CA VAL A 75 -6.16 -9.43 -5.40
C VAL A 75 -4.91 -9.06 -4.61
N VAL A 76 -4.35 -10.00 -3.84
CA VAL A 76 -3.12 -9.78 -3.07
C VAL A 76 -1.97 -9.36 -3.98
N LYS A 77 -1.81 -10.05 -5.13
CA LYS A 77 -0.80 -9.70 -6.13
C LYS A 77 -0.98 -8.29 -6.68
N ALA A 78 -2.20 -7.90 -7.03
CA ALA A 78 -2.47 -6.55 -7.55
C ALA A 78 -2.17 -5.46 -6.52
N ILE A 79 -2.44 -5.71 -5.24
CA ILE A 79 -2.07 -4.81 -4.15
C ILE A 79 -0.55 -4.70 -4.01
N ASP A 80 0.16 -5.83 -4.00
CA ASP A 80 1.63 -5.86 -3.89
C ASP A 80 2.28 -5.12 -5.07
N ASP A 81 1.82 -5.38 -6.30
CA ASP A 81 2.32 -4.72 -7.51
C ASP A 81 2.07 -3.19 -7.45
N PHE A 82 0.88 -2.76 -7.01
CA PHE A 82 0.58 -1.34 -6.81
C PHE A 82 1.51 -0.72 -5.76
N CYS A 83 1.68 -1.38 -4.61
CA CYS A 83 2.48 -0.86 -3.51
C CYS A 83 3.97 -0.79 -3.84
N ARG A 84 4.46 -1.74 -4.64
CA ARG A 84 5.87 -1.83 -5.05
C ARG A 84 6.23 -0.84 -6.14
N HIS A 85 5.30 -0.55 -7.06
CA HIS A 85 5.61 0.18 -8.29
C HIS A 85 4.94 1.54 -8.42
N LYS A 86 3.88 1.82 -7.66
CA LYS A 86 3.12 3.07 -7.74
C LYS A 86 3.23 3.87 -6.46
N GLU A 87 2.68 3.36 -5.37
CA GLU A 87 2.53 4.12 -4.13
C GLU A 87 2.68 3.22 -2.92
N TRP A 88 3.61 3.55 -2.04
CA TRP A 88 3.79 2.80 -0.80
C TRP A 88 2.52 2.86 0.07
N ALA A 89 2.16 1.72 0.66
CA ALA A 89 1.07 1.61 1.62
C ALA A 89 1.49 0.73 2.80
N MET A 90 0.83 0.95 3.95
CA MET A 90 1.08 0.27 5.22
C MET A 90 0.62 -1.20 5.27
N ASN A 91 0.48 -1.86 4.13
CA ASN A 91 0.12 -3.27 4.07
C ASN A 91 1.23 -4.14 4.69
N VAL A 92 0.87 -5.34 5.14
CA VAL A 92 1.82 -6.32 5.68
C VAL A 92 2.93 -6.63 4.65
N GLY A 93 2.59 -6.67 3.37
CA GLY A 93 3.53 -6.98 2.29
C GLY A 93 3.76 -8.49 2.13
N ASP A 94 4.43 -8.85 1.05
CA ASP A 94 4.64 -10.24 0.64
C ASP A 94 5.54 -11.04 1.58
N GLU A 95 6.65 -10.47 2.03
CA GLU A 95 7.60 -11.15 2.93
C GLU A 95 6.96 -11.54 4.28
N LYS A 96 6.39 -10.57 5.00
CA LYS A 96 5.67 -10.83 6.27
C LYS A 96 4.37 -11.58 6.02
N GLY A 97 3.75 -11.39 4.86
CA GLY A 97 2.54 -12.09 4.46
C GLY A 97 2.76 -13.60 4.31
N CYS A 98 3.93 -14.05 3.86
CA CYS A 98 4.25 -15.47 3.82
C CYS A 98 4.33 -16.09 5.22
N ILE A 99 4.84 -15.33 6.21
CA ILE A 99 4.87 -15.75 7.61
C ILE A 99 3.43 -15.87 8.14
N LEU A 100 2.59 -14.86 7.90
CA LEU A 100 1.17 -14.88 8.25
C LEU A 100 0.46 -16.09 7.64
N ASP A 101 0.66 -16.35 6.35
CA ASP A 101 0.05 -17.47 5.64
C ASP A 101 0.46 -18.82 6.25
N SER A 102 1.74 -18.97 6.61
CA SER A 102 2.27 -20.17 7.26
C SER A 102 1.59 -20.40 8.60
N VAL A 103 1.50 -19.36 9.44
CA VAL A 103 0.88 -19.45 10.77
C VAL A 103 -0.61 -19.79 10.67
N VAL A 104 -1.35 -19.14 9.78
CA VAL A 104 -2.79 -19.43 9.58
C VAL A 104 -2.99 -20.88 9.12
N SER A 105 -2.15 -21.35 8.19
CA SER A 105 -2.25 -22.71 7.65
C SER A 105 -1.89 -23.78 8.68
N GLU A 106 -0.85 -23.53 9.50
CA GLU A 106 -0.39 -24.45 10.55
C GLU A 106 -1.40 -24.55 11.70
N ILE A 107 -1.93 -23.41 12.14
CA ILE A 107 -2.89 -23.36 13.25
C ILE A 107 -4.29 -23.81 12.83
N ASN A 108 -4.66 -23.60 11.56
CA ASN A 108 -5.99 -23.88 11.02
C ASN A 108 -7.14 -23.39 11.94
N PRO A 109 -7.19 -22.08 12.24
CA PRO A 109 -8.04 -21.56 13.30
C PRO A 109 -9.53 -21.59 12.92
N ALA A 110 -10.38 -21.93 13.89
CA ALA A 110 -11.83 -21.82 13.75
C ALA A 110 -12.34 -20.37 13.84
N ALA A 111 -11.56 -19.46 14.43
CA ALA A 111 -11.89 -18.05 14.52
C ALA A 111 -10.63 -17.18 14.50
N VAL A 112 -10.67 -16.05 13.81
CA VAL A 112 -9.60 -15.05 13.74
C VAL A 112 -10.19 -13.67 14.04
N LEU A 113 -9.47 -12.89 14.86
CA LEU A 113 -9.72 -11.48 15.09
C LEU A 113 -8.57 -10.66 14.50
N GLU A 114 -8.89 -9.77 13.58
CA GLU A 114 -7.96 -8.80 12.99
C GLU A 114 -8.26 -7.40 13.54
N LEU A 115 -7.23 -6.72 14.04
CA LEU A 115 -7.31 -5.35 14.55
C LEU A 115 -6.59 -4.42 13.57
N GLY A 116 -7.35 -3.64 12.81
CA GLY A 116 -6.88 -2.81 11.70
C GLY A 116 -7.03 -3.54 10.36
N THR A 117 -8.17 -3.36 9.70
CA THR A 117 -8.45 -3.93 8.38
C THR A 117 -7.71 -3.18 7.27
N TYR A 118 -7.58 -1.86 7.40
CA TYR A 118 -7.11 -0.95 6.35
C TYR A 118 -7.82 -1.22 5.02
N CYS A 119 -7.09 -1.55 3.94
CA CYS A 119 -7.66 -1.90 2.63
C CYS A 119 -7.97 -3.40 2.46
N GLY A 120 -7.95 -4.20 3.52
CA GLY A 120 -8.30 -5.62 3.48
C GLY A 120 -7.21 -6.58 2.98
N TYR A 121 -5.95 -6.12 2.82
CA TYR A 121 -4.86 -6.95 2.32
C TYR A 121 -4.63 -8.21 3.16
N SER A 122 -4.44 -8.06 4.46
CA SER A 122 -4.26 -9.18 5.39
C SER A 122 -5.54 -9.98 5.56
N THR A 123 -6.71 -9.33 5.56
CA THR A 123 -8.02 -9.99 5.59
C THR A 123 -8.17 -11.00 4.45
N VAL A 124 -7.84 -10.61 3.21
CA VAL A 124 -7.90 -11.49 2.04
C VAL A 124 -6.88 -12.63 2.15
N ARG A 125 -5.67 -12.35 2.65
CA ARG A 125 -4.64 -13.38 2.88
C ARG A 125 -5.06 -14.41 3.92
N ILE A 126 -5.70 -13.99 5.01
CA ILE A 126 -6.20 -14.88 6.06
C ILE A 126 -7.39 -15.67 5.52
N ALA A 127 -8.42 -14.98 5.01
CA ALA A 127 -9.69 -15.59 4.61
C ALA A 127 -9.52 -16.70 3.56
N ARG A 128 -8.59 -16.56 2.61
CA ARG A 128 -8.34 -17.58 1.58
C ARG A 128 -7.77 -18.90 2.12
N LEU A 129 -7.24 -18.90 3.34
CA LEU A 129 -6.61 -20.07 3.99
C LEU A 129 -7.51 -20.69 5.05
N LEU A 130 -8.60 -20.00 5.44
CA LEU A 130 -9.52 -20.49 6.46
C LEU A 130 -10.43 -21.60 5.92
N PRO A 131 -10.77 -22.62 6.73
CA PRO A 131 -11.75 -23.62 6.34
C PRO A 131 -13.16 -23.00 6.26
N PRO A 132 -14.11 -23.59 5.50
CA PRO A 132 -15.43 -23.00 5.26
C PRO A 132 -16.26 -22.64 6.50
N HIS A 133 -16.00 -23.27 7.64
CA HIS A 133 -16.72 -23.06 8.90
C HIS A 133 -16.04 -22.03 9.83
N ALA A 134 -14.83 -21.58 9.50
CA ALA A 134 -14.11 -20.63 10.31
C ALA A 134 -14.69 -19.21 10.16
N LYS A 135 -14.48 -18.38 11.19
CA LYS A 135 -14.93 -16.99 11.21
C LYS A 135 -13.75 -16.05 11.23
N LEU A 136 -13.75 -15.06 10.35
CA LEU A 136 -12.83 -13.92 10.41
C LEU A 136 -13.62 -12.68 10.78
N ILE A 137 -13.27 -12.07 11.92
CA ILE A 137 -13.81 -10.78 12.36
C ILE A 137 -12.66 -9.78 12.22
N THR A 138 -12.90 -8.70 11.49
CA THR A 138 -11.92 -7.62 11.33
C THR A 138 -12.51 -6.31 11.82
N LEU A 139 -11.70 -5.51 12.50
CA LEU A 139 -12.09 -4.23 13.09
C LEU A 139 -11.30 -3.10 12.44
N GLU A 140 -12.00 -2.15 11.82
CA GLU A 140 -11.42 -0.94 11.27
C GLU A 140 -12.06 0.29 11.92
N PHE A 141 -11.21 1.20 12.40
CA PHE A 141 -11.65 2.41 13.05
C PHE A 141 -12.09 3.47 12.02
N ASN A 142 -11.37 3.57 10.91
CA ASN A 142 -11.65 4.56 9.88
C ASN A 142 -12.78 4.06 8.94
N PRO A 143 -13.94 4.74 8.90
CA PRO A 143 -15.06 4.31 8.07
C PRO A 143 -14.74 4.28 6.57
N ASP A 144 -13.85 5.16 6.09
CA ASP A 144 -13.46 5.19 4.68
C ASP A 144 -12.61 3.97 4.32
N PHE A 145 -11.73 3.53 5.22
CA PHE A 145 -10.93 2.32 5.01
C PHE A 145 -11.81 1.08 5.10
N ALA A 146 -12.74 1.05 6.06
CA ALA A 146 -13.73 -0.01 6.17
C ALA A 146 -14.57 -0.15 4.90
N ALA A 147 -14.97 0.97 4.28
CA ALA A 147 -15.71 0.96 3.02
C ALA A 147 -14.88 0.44 1.84
N ILE A 148 -13.56 0.66 1.83
CA ILE A 148 -12.66 0.13 0.79
C ILE A 148 -12.47 -1.39 0.93
N ALA A 149 -12.49 -1.92 2.15
CA ALA A 149 -12.26 -3.34 2.44
C ALA A 149 -13.49 -4.25 2.22
N GLN A 150 -14.65 -3.68 1.90
CA GLN A 150 -15.92 -4.41 1.64
C GLN A 150 -16.04 -4.87 0.18
#